data_AF-A0A960QRV9-F1
#
_entry.id   AF-A0A960QRV9-F1
#
_cell.length_a   1.000
_cell.length_b   1.000
_cell.length_c   1.000
_cell.angle_alpha   90.00
_cell.angle_beta   90.00
_cell.angle_gamma   90.00
#
_symmetry.space_group_name_H-M   'P 1'
#
loop_
_entity.id
_entity.type
_entity.pdbx_description
1 polymer ?
#
loop_
_entity_poly.entity_id
_entity_poly.type
_entity_poly.pdbx_seq_one_letter_code
_entity_poly.pdbx_strand_id
1 'polypeptide(L)'
;MAKKPSMMASLKRELEKAEKSPLLKKGESELHPMRGERGDFLKLTITMPPELVLKLKQHGAERRIMGEKNCDTSSLIRSAVKKYLDEYK
;
A
#
# COMPACT_ATOMS: atom_id res chain seq x y z
N MET A 1 -14.86 -13.38 -40.87
CA MET A 1 -14.18 -12.07 -40.99
C MET A 1 -14.19 -11.38 -39.63
N ALA A 2 -13.06 -11.31 -38.92
CA ALA A 2 -13.00 -10.68 -37.59
C ALA A 2 -12.93 -9.15 -37.75
N LYS A 3 -13.93 -8.43 -37.22
CA LYS A 3 -13.95 -6.95 -37.20
C LYS A 3 -12.81 -6.45 -36.31
N LYS A 4 -11.79 -5.81 -36.89
CA LYS A 4 -10.77 -5.09 -36.14
C LYS A 4 -11.43 -3.92 -35.41
N PRO A 5 -11.25 -3.75 -34.09
CA PRO A 5 -11.77 -2.58 -33.39
C PRO A 5 -11.10 -1.31 -33.93
N SER A 6 -11.85 -0.22 -34.02
CA SER A 6 -11.34 1.07 -34.50
C SER A 6 -10.24 1.59 -33.56
N MET A 7 -9.21 2.24 -34.11
CA MET A 7 -8.11 2.82 -33.32
C MET A 7 -8.61 3.75 -32.19
N MET A 8 -9.73 4.43 -32.42
CA MET A 8 -10.42 5.26 -31.42
C MET A 8 -10.94 4.46 -30.22
N ALA A 9 -11.37 3.21 -30.41
CA ALA A 9 -11.82 2.35 -29.31
C ALA A 9 -10.64 1.86 -28.45
N SER A 10 -9.46 1.68 -29.06
CA SER A 10 -8.23 1.33 -28.35
C SER A 10 -7.71 2.51 -27.52
N LEU A 11 -7.67 3.71 -28.11
CA LEU A 11 -7.25 4.94 -27.43
C LEU A 11 -8.15 5.29 -26.24
N LYS A 12 -9.48 5.12 -26.37
CA LYS A 12 -10.41 5.32 -25.25
C LYS A 12 -10.16 4.37 -24.09
N ARG A 13 -9.83 3.10 -24.37
CA ARG A 13 -9.48 2.11 -23.33
C ARG A 13 -8.16 2.43 -22.64
N GLU A 14 -7.20 3.00 -23.36
CA GLU A 14 -5.92 3.42 -22.79
C GLU A 14 -6.08 4.65 -21.90
N LEU A 15 -6.91 5.63 -22.31
CA LEU A 15 -7.26 6.79 -21.48
C LEU A 15 -8.02 6.37 -20.21
N GLU A 16 -9.01 5.48 -20.30
CA GLU A 16 -9.72 4.97 -19.12
C GLU A 16 -8.81 4.14 -18.19
N LYS A 17 -7.81 3.44 -18.73
CA LYS A 17 -6.80 2.73 -17.93
C LYS A 17 -5.84 3.69 -17.23
N ALA A 18 -5.48 4.80 -17.89
CA ALA A 18 -4.63 5.83 -17.30
C ALA A 18 -5.35 6.60 -16.18
N GLU A 19 -6.63 6.93 -16.38
CA GLU A 19 -7.46 7.60 -15.36
C GLU A 19 -7.77 6.72 -14.14
N LYS A 20 -7.82 5.39 -14.33
CA LYS A 20 -7.97 4.42 -13.23
C LYS A 20 -6.67 4.04 -12.55
N SER A 21 -5.52 4.52 -13.03
CA SER A 21 -4.28 4.37 -12.27
C SER A 21 -4.38 5.30 -11.05
N PRO A 22 -4.33 4.78 -9.81
CA PRO A 22 -4.34 5.66 -8.66
C PRO A 22 -3.06 6.49 -8.74
N LEU A 23 -3.22 7.81 -8.90
CA LEU A 23 -2.19 8.81 -8.63
C LEU A 23 -1.79 8.65 -7.17
N LEU A 24 -0.87 7.73 -6.91
CA LEU A 24 -0.32 7.49 -5.59
C LEU A 24 0.44 8.75 -5.20
N LYS A 25 0.01 9.40 -4.12
CA LYS A 25 0.83 10.38 -3.40
C LYS A 25 2.21 9.74 -3.23
N LYS A 26 3.22 10.33 -3.87
CA LYS A 26 4.57 9.78 -4.07
C LYS A 26 5.22 9.22 -2.79
N GLY A 27 4.79 9.67 -1.60
CA GLY A 27 5.28 9.20 -0.31
C GLY A 27 4.56 7.99 0.32
N GLU A 28 3.28 7.73 0.01
CA GLU A 28 2.54 6.57 0.55
C GLU A 28 2.89 5.28 -0.19
N SER A 29 3.11 5.37 -1.51
CA SER A 29 3.54 4.25 -2.35
C SER A 29 4.94 3.73 -2.02
N GLU A 30 5.80 4.58 -1.46
CA GLU A 30 7.16 4.19 -1.07
C GLU A 30 7.18 3.39 0.24
N LEU A 31 6.30 3.74 1.19
CA LEU A 31 6.14 3.04 2.47
C LEU A 31 5.49 1.66 2.32
N HIS A 32 4.58 1.57 1.36
CA HIS A 32 3.77 0.39 1.10
C HIS A 32 3.88 0.11 -0.39
N PRO A 33 5.02 -0.44 -0.84
CA PRO A 33 5.21 -0.77 -2.24
C PRO A 33 4.07 -1.68 -2.70
N MET A 34 3.66 -1.50 -3.96
CA MET A 34 2.68 -2.40 -4.57
C MET A 34 3.19 -3.83 -4.48
N ARG A 35 2.26 -4.80 -4.50
CA ARG A 35 2.56 -6.23 -4.37
C ARG A 35 3.73 -6.63 -5.27
N GLY A 36 4.90 -6.81 -4.66
CA GLY A 36 6.13 -7.20 -5.36
C GLY A 36 6.22 -8.71 -5.57
N GLU A 37 7.27 -9.10 -6.27
CA GLU A 37 7.61 -10.49 -6.53
C GLU A 37 8.32 -11.13 -5.32
N ARG A 38 8.48 -12.45 -5.37
CA ARG A 38 9.12 -13.21 -4.30
C ARG A 38 10.61 -12.89 -4.26
N GLY A 39 11.01 -11.98 -3.37
CA GLY A 39 12.39 -11.51 -3.22
C GLY A 39 12.48 -10.03 -2.84
N ASP A 40 11.44 -9.25 -3.16
CA ASP A 40 11.39 -7.80 -2.92
C ASP A 40 11.20 -7.43 -1.44
N PHE A 41 10.85 -8.42 -0.61
CA PHE A 41 10.53 -8.21 0.80
C PHE A 41 11.31 -9.16 1.70
N LEU A 42 12.00 -8.58 2.68
CA LEU A 42 12.54 -9.33 3.80
C LEU A 42 11.46 -9.49 4.88
N LYS A 43 11.08 -10.74 5.17
CA LYS A 43 10.20 -11.05 6.30
C LYS A 43 11.04 -11.16 7.57
N LEU A 44 10.68 -10.38 8.58
CA LEU A 44 11.29 -10.40 9.90
C LEU A 44 10.29 -10.91 10.93
N THR A 45 10.74 -11.80 11.81
CA THR A 45 9.99 -12.20 13.01
C THR A 45 10.50 -11.35 14.16
N ILE A 46 9.59 -10.66 14.84
CA ILE A 46 9.94 -9.72 15.92
C ILE A 46 9.24 -10.18 17.19
N THR A 47 9.99 -10.25 18.28
CA THR A 47 9.44 -10.50 19.61
C THR A 47 8.99 -9.18 20.22
N MET A 48 7.76 -9.12 20.72
CA MET A 48 7.23 -7.92 21.38
C MET A 48 6.32 -8.30 22.56
N PRO A 49 6.23 -7.41 23.58
CA PRO A 49 5.27 -7.54 24.65
C PRO A 49 3.83 -7.70 24.16
N PRO A 50 2.99 -8.54 24.80
CA PRO A 50 1.62 -8.81 24.35
C PRO A 50 0.75 -7.55 24.35
N GLU A 51 0.96 -6.65 25.29
CA GLU A 51 0.24 -5.37 25.38
C GLU A 51 0.47 -4.49 24.15
N LEU A 52 1.68 -4.48 23.60
CA LEU A 52 2.01 -3.72 22.39
C LEU A 52 1.36 -4.33 21.15
N VAL A 53 1.31 -5.66 21.06
CA VAL A 53 0.57 -6.35 19.98
C VAL A 53 -0.90 -5.95 20.02
N LEU A 54 -1.51 -5.91 21.20
CA LEU A 54 -2.92 -5.56 21.37
C LEU A 54 -3.18 -4.11 20.92
N LYS A 55 -2.35 -3.16 21.36
CA LYS A 55 -2.45 -1.76 20.96
C LYS A 55 -2.31 -1.57 19.44
N LEU A 56 -1.38 -2.28 18.80
CA LEU A 56 -1.22 -2.26 17.34
C LEU A 56 -2.47 -2.79 16.62
N LYS A 57 -3.08 -3.86 17.14
CA LYS A 57 -4.32 -4.42 16.57
C LYS A 57 -5.50 -3.46 16.72
N GLN A 58 -5.64 -2.81 17.88
CA GLN A 58 -6.67 -1.80 18.13
C GLN A 58 -6.53 -0.62 17.16
N HIS A 59 -5.31 -0.08 17.04
CA HIS A 59 -5.01 1.00 16.10
C HIS A 59 -5.29 0.60 14.63
N GLY A 60 -4.99 -0.65 14.26
CA GLY A 60 -5.35 -1.17 12.93
C GLY A 60 -6.86 -1.26 12.71
N ALA A 61 -7.63 -1.64 13.74
CA ALA A 61 -9.08 -1.68 13.68
C ALA A 61 -9.70 -0.28 13.55
N GLU A 62 -9.21 0.70 14.32
CA GLU A 62 -9.64 2.10 14.26
C GLU A 62 -9.44 2.67 12.85
N ARG A 63 -8.24 2.49 12.27
CA ARG A 63 -7.95 2.92 10.89
C ARG A 63 -8.86 2.27 9.87
N ARG A 64 -9.18 0.98 10.06
CA ARG A 64 -10.11 0.26 9.18
C ARG A 64 -11.52 0.83 9.24
N ILE A 65 -12.01 1.18 10.43
CA ILE A 65 -13.31 1.83 10.63
C ILE A 65 -13.35 3.19 9.93
N MET A 66 -12.26 3.94 9.97
CA MET A 66 -12.11 5.23 9.29
C MET A 66 -11.92 5.11 7.76
N GLY A 67 -11.87 3.89 7.21
CA GLY A 67 -11.68 3.66 5.78
C GLY A 67 -10.26 3.91 5.28
N GLU A 68 -9.27 3.95 6.19
CA GLU A 68 -7.86 4.08 5.82
C GLU A 68 -7.33 2.80 5.17
N LYS A 69 -6.26 2.95 4.38
CA LYS A 69 -5.51 1.84 3.79
C LYS A 69 -4.40 1.39 4.73
N ASN A 70 -3.82 0.22 4.47
CA ASN A 70 -2.61 -0.27 5.16
C ASN A 70 -2.81 -0.44 6.69
N CYS A 71 -3.93 -1.05 7.08
CA CYS A 71 -4.30 -1.25 8.49
C CYS A 71 -3.65 -2.47 9.17
N ASP A 72 -2.84 -3.24 8.44
CA ASP A 72 -2.19 -4.44 8.97
C ASP A 72 -1.04 -4.08 9.91
N THR A 73 -0.74 -4.96 10.86
CA THR A 73 0.36 -4.73 11.82
C THR A 73 1.69 -4.43 11.13
N SER A 74 2.02 -5.13 10.04
CA SER A 74 3.25 -4.91 9.30
C SER A 74 3.34 -3.52 8.65
N SER A 75 2.24 -2.98 8.13
CA SER A 75 2.22 -1.64 7.54
C SER A 75 2.27 -0.56 8.61
N LEU A 76 1.56 -0.74 9.73
CA LEU A 76 1.65 0.16 10.88
C LEU A 76 3.09 0.28 11.37
N ILE A 77 3.76 -0.85 11.58
CA ILE A 77 5.16 -0.90 12.04
C ILE A 77 6.09 -0.20 11.03
N ARG A 78 6.00 -0.52 9.73
CA ARG A 78 6.82 0.15 8.70
C ARG A 78 6.62 1.67 8.69
N SER A 79 5.37 2.13 8.81
CA SER A 79 5.06 3.56 8.84
C SER A 79 5.65 4.25 10.08
N ALA A 80 5.59 3.60 11.24
CA ALA A 80 6.16 4.12 12.47
C ALA A 80 7.70 4.17 12.42
N VAL A 81 8.33 3.12 11.89
CA VAL A 81 9.80 3.07 11.73
C VAL A 81 10.29 4.15 10.78
N LYS A 82 9.62 4.38 9.65
CA LYS A 82 10.01 5.47 8.73
C LYS A 82 9.91 6.83 9.41
N LYS A 83 8.80 7.12 10.10
CA LYS A 83 8.64 8.36 10.87
C LYS A 83 9.77 8.55 11.88
N TYR A 84 10.07 7.50 12.65
CA TYR A 84 11.18 7.53 13.61
C TYR A 84 12.53 7.82 12.93
N LEU A 85 12.82 7.19 11.79
CA LEU A 85 14.07 7.41 11.06
C LEU A 85 14.16 8.79 10.39
N ASP A 86 13.01 9.34 9.96
CA ASP A 86 12.93 10.67 9.37
C ASP A 86 13.07 11.77 10.45
N GLU A 87 12.57 11.54 11.67
CA GLU A 87 12.69 12.46 12.82
C GLU A 87 14.11 12.49 13.44
N TYR A 88 14.86 11.39 13.32
CA TYR A 88 16.21 11.26 13.88
C TYR A 88 17.33 11.61 12.87
N LYS A 89 16.99 12.07 11.67
CA LYS A 89 17.93 12.61 10.67
C LYS A 89 18.06 14.12 10.80
#